data_AF-A0A2K0SZ95-F1
#
_entry.id   AF-A0A2K0SZ95-F1
#
_cell.length_a   1.000
_cell.length_b   1.000
_cell.length_c   1.000
_cell.angle_alpha   90.00
_cell.angle_beta   90.00
_cell.angle_gamma   90.00
#
_symmetry.space_group_name_H-M   'P 1'
#
loop_
_entity.id
_entity.type
_entity.pdbx_description
1 polymer ?
#
loop_
_entity_poly.entity_id
_entity_poly.type
_entity_poly.pdbx_seq_one_letter_code
_entity_poly.pdbx_strand_id
1 'polypeptide(L)'
;MLDKLVGFTMLVAASVIFLYYTIWTLLMPFVDGDHPLQNLFLPRVWAIRIPVILLLLGSAVVGSFVGMVMIRSNQKKAAKAKAAAKKKA
;
A
#
# COMPACT_ATOMS: atom_id res chain seq x y z
N MET A 1 -4.95 28.81 2.46
CA MET A 1 -3.71 28.82 3.28
C MET A 1 -3.45 27.46 3.92
N LEU A 2 -4.46 26.83 4.54
CA LEU A 2 -4.33 25.51 5.17
C LEU A 2 -3.90 24.42 4.17
N ASP A 3 -4.47 24.37 2.97
CA ASP A 3 -4.12 23.35 1.96
C ASP A 3 -2.66 23.41 1.53
N LYS A 4 -2.12 24.64 1.41
CA LYS A 4 -0.70 24.87 1.06
C LYS A 4 0.22 24.44 2.20
N LEU A 5 -0.19 24.64 3.45
CA LEU A 5 0.56 24.20 4.63
C LEU A 5 0.59 22.67 4.71
N VAL A 6 -0.57 22.01 4.53
CA VAL A 6 -0.67 20.53 4.52
C VAL A 6 0.20 19.95 3.41
N GLY A 7 0.12 20.49 2.19
CA GLY A 7 0.96 20.05 1.08
C GLY A 7 2.45 20.21 1.37
N PHE A 8 2.86 21.33 1.97
CA PHE A 8 4.24 21.55 2.39
C PHE A 8 4.68 20.55 3.46
N THR A 9 3.87 20.31 4.49
CA THR A 9 4.16 19.31 5.53
C THR A 9 4.29 17.91 4.95
N MET A 10 3.41 17.51 4.04
CA MET A 10 3.48 16.23 3.34
C MET A 10 4.76 16.12 2.50
N LEU A 11 5.15 17.18 1.79
CA LEU A 11 6.38 17.20 0.99
C LEU A 11 7.63 17.05 1.85
N VAL A 12 7.72 17.79 2.96
CA VAL A 12 8.85 17.68 3.90
C VAL A 12 8.90 16.27 4.49
N ALA A 13 7.77 15.74 4.96
CA ALA A 13 7.70 14.39 5.51
C ALA A 13 8.13 13.32 4.48
N ALA A 14 7.60 13.40 3.26
CA ALA A 14 7.96 12.49 2.17
C ALA A 14 9.46 12.58 1.85
N SER A 15 10.04 13.79 1.85
CA SER A 15 11.46 14.00 1.56
C SER A 15 12.35 13.37 2.65
N VAL A 16 12.01 13.53 3.92
CA VAL A 16 12.74 12.92 5.04
C VAL A 16 12.67 11.40 4.98
N ILE A 17 11.47 10.84 4.76
CA ILE A 17 11.27 9.39 4.63
C ILE A 17 12.06 8.84 3.44
N PHE A 18 12.02 9.52 2.30
CA PHE A 18 12.76 9.14 1.10
C PHE A 18 14.27 9.11 1.34
N LEU A 19 14.83 10.15 1.97
CA LEU A 19 16.25 10.21 2.29
C LEU A 19 16.65 9.10 3.27
N TYR A 20 15.89 8.92 4.34
CA TYR A 20 16.12 7.85 5.31
C TYR A 20 16.15 6.48 4.62
N TYR A 21 15.14 6.20 3.79
CA TYR A 21 15.06 4.91 3.09
C TYR A 21 16.19 4.73 2.07
N THR A 22 16.54 5.79 1.34
CA THR A 22 17.64 5.77 0.36
C THR A 22 18.97 5.46 1.02
N ILE A 23 19.28 6.14 2.13
CA ILE A 23 20.50 5.87 2.91
C ILE A 23 20.46 4.43 3.45
N TRP A 24 19.33 4.01 4.00
CA TRP A 24 19.16 2.67 4.56
C TRP A 24 19.33 1.55 3.52
N THR A 25 18.79 1.72 2.31
CA THR A 25 18.83 0.67 1.27
C THR A 25 20.11 0.70 0.45
N LEU A 26 20.63 1.89 0.13
CA LEU A 26 21.73 2.04 -0.83
C LEU A 26 23.08 2.28 -0.15
N LEU A 27 23.15 3.01 0.96
CA LEU A 27 24.43 3.39 1.57
C LEU A 27 24.85 2.45 2.71
N MET A 28 23.92 2.07 3.59
CA MET A 28 24.18 1.12 4.69
C MET A 28 24.70 -0.28 4.30
N PRO A 29 24.51 -0.82 3.06
CA PRO A 29 25.25 -1.99 2.61
C PRO A 29 26.77 -1.86 2.62
N PHE A 30 27.30 -0.65 2.48
CA PHE A 30 28.73 -0.39 2.39
C PHE A 30 29.37 0.04 3.72
N VAL A 31 28.55 0.17 4.78
CA VAL A 31 29.01 0.50 6.14
C VAL A 31 29.23 -0.80 6.90
N ASP A 32 30.33 -0.88 7.65
CA ASP A 32 30.65 -2.04 8.48
C ASP A 32 29.55 -2.36 9.49
N GLY A 33 29.37 -3.65 9.78
CA GLY A 33 28.33 -4.14 10.67
C GLY A 33 28.49 -3.70 12.13
N ASP A 34 29.73 -3.46 12.56
CA ASP A 34 30.05 -3.04 13.92
C ASP A 34 30.00 -1.51 14.11
N HIS A 35 29.71 -0.76 13.04
CA HIS A 35 29.66 0.69 13.09
C HIS A 35 28.42 1.16 13.88
N PRO A 36 28.55 2.09 14.84
CA PRO A 36 27.43 2.54 15.68
C PRO A 36 26.25 3.14 14.90
N LEU A 37 26.48 3.60 13.66
CA LEU A 37 25.42 4.06 12.76
C LEU A 37 24.42 2.96 12.42
N GLN A 38 24.80 1.68 12.43
CA GLN A 38 23.89 0.56 12.18
C GLN A 38 22.72 0.53 13.18
N ASN A 39 22.90 1.06 14.39
CA ASN A 39 21.84 1.13 15.40
C ASN A 39 20.73 2.14 15.06
N LEU A 40 20.97 3.07 14.13
CA LEU A 40 19.96 4.02 13.64
C LEU A 40 19.04 3.39 12.59
N PHE A 41 19.40 2.22 12.07
CA PHE A 41 18.70 1.54 11.00
C PHE A 41 18.22 0.17 11.46
N LEU A 42 17.07 -0.27 10.94
CA LEU A 42 16.63 -1.64 11.19
C LEU A 42 17.52 -2.64 10.43
N PRO A 43 17.52 -3.92 10.85
CA PRO A 43 18.19 -4.98 10.10
C PRO A 43 17.76 -4.98 8.64
N ARG A 44 18.72 -5.17 7.72
CA ARG A 44 18.55 -5.10 6.25
C ARG A 44 17.32 -5.84 5.72
N VAL A 45 16.97 -6.96 6.34
CA VAL A 45 15.82 -7.77 5.93
C VAL A 45 14.51 -6.96 5.95
N TRP A 46 14.37 -5.99 6.85
CA TRP A 46 13.19 -5.13 6.93
C TRP A 46 13.08 -4.11 5.81
N ALA A 47 14.20 -3.68 5.22
CA ALA A 47 14.20 -2.81 4.06
C ALA A 47 13.56 -3.47 2.82
N ILE A 48 13.52 -4.81 2.78
CA ILE A 48 12.84 -5.57 1.71
C ILE A 48 11.43 -5.98 2.15
N ARG A 49 11.24 -6.38 3.41
CA ARG A 49 9.94 -6.84 3.92
C ARG A 49 8.89 -5.73 3.93
N ILE A 50 9.24 -4.50 4.31
CA ILE A 50 8.26 -3.42 4.43
C ILE A 50 7.57 -3.14 3.07
N PRO A 51 8.29 -2.92 1.96
CA PRO A 51 7.65 -2.67 0.67
C PRO A 51 6.84 -3.88 0.17
N VAL A 52 7.33 -5.10 0.39
CA VAL A 52 6.63 -6.32 0.00
C VAL A 52 5.31 -6.48 0.77
N ILE A 53 5.31 -6.25 2.08
CA ILE A 53 4.10 -6.31 2.91
C ILE A 53 3.11 -5.24 2.47
N LEU A 54 3.56 -4.00 2.23
CA LEU A 54 2.69 -2.92 1.73
C LEU A 54 2.07 -3.27 0.38
N LEU A 55 2.84 -3.85 -0.54
CA LEU A 55 2.36 -4.29 -1.84
C LEU A 55 1.32 -5.41 -1.73
N LEU A 56 1.59 -6.42 -0.89
CA LEU A 56 0.68 -7.54 -0.67
C LEU A 56 -0.62 -7.08 0.00
N LEU A 57 -0.54 -6.24 1.05
CA LEU A 57 -1.72 -5.70 1.70
C LEU A 57 -2.53 -4.80 0.77
N GLY A 58 -1.86 -3.88 0.05
CA GLY A 58 -2.52 -3.00 -0.91
C GLY A 58 -3.22 -3.78 -2.01
N SER A 59 -2.54 -4.75 -2.62
CA SER A 59 -3.12 -5.60 -3.67
C SER A 59 -4.25 -6.49 -3.15
N ALA A 60 -4.11 -7.05 -1.94
CA ALA A 60 -5.17 -7.84 -1.31
C ALA A 60 -6.43 -7.00 -1.04
N VAL A 61 -6.27 -5.77 -0.55
CA VAL A 61 -7.39 -4.85 -0.30
C VAL A 61 -8.09 -4.48 -1.62
N VAL A 62 -7.34 -4.06 -2.63
CA VAL A 62 -7.90 -3.69 -3.94
C VAL A 62 -8.57 -4.89 -4.60
N GLY A 63 -7.90 -6.05 -4.64
CA GLY A 63 -8.43 -7.28 -5.22
C GLY A 63 -9.71 -7.75 -4.54
N SER A 64 -9.74 -7.72 -3.20
CA SER A 64 -10.93 -8.09 -2.41
C SER A 64 -12.09 -7.13 -2.68
N PHE A 65 -11.82 -5.83 -2.76
CA PHE A 65 -12.85 -4.83 -3.05
C PHE A 65 -13.45 -5.03 -4.45
N VAL A 66 -12.60 -5.18 -5.47
CA VAL A 66 -13.05 -5.44 -6.85
C VAL A 66 -13.85 -6.74 -6.92
N GLY A 67 -13.34 -7.82 -6.32
CA GLY A 67 -14.04 -9.11 -6.26
C GLY A 67 -15.42 -8.99 -5.60
N MET A 68 -15.52 -8.28 -4.48
CA MET A 68 -16.80 -8.06 -3.78
C MET A 68 -17.80 -7.28 -4.64
N VAL A 69 -17.37 -6.24 -5.34
CA VAL A 69 -18.22 -5.45 -6.25
C VAL A 69 -18.70 -6.30 -7.42
N MET A 70 -17.83 -7.13 -8.01
CA MET A 70 -18.19 -8.04 -9.10
C MET A 70 -19.25 -9.05 -8.65
N ILE A 71 -19.05 -9.72 -7.50
CA ILE A 71 -20.01 -10.68 -6.94
C ILE A 71 -21.37 -10.03 -6.73
N ARG A 72 -21.41 -8.88 -6.05
CA ARG A 72 -22.67 -8.15 -5.78
C ARG A 72 -23.36 -7.69 -7.06
N SER A 73 -22.60 -7.21 -8.05
CA SER A 73 -23.17 -6.77 -9.33
C SER A 73 -23.80 -7.94 -10.11
N ASN A 74 -23.16 -9.12 -10.10
CA ASN A 74 -23.66 -10.31 -10.76
C ASN A 74 -24.89 -10.89 -10.06
N GLN A 75 -24.89 -10.92 -8.72
CA GLN A 75 -26.06 -11.31 -7.93
C GLN A 75 -27.28 -10.44 -8.22
N LYS A 76 -27.10 -9.10 -8.32
CA LYS A 76 -28.17 -8.18 -8.70
C LYS A 76 -28.70 -8.45 -10.12
N LYS A 77 -27.81 -8.73 -11.09
CA LYS A 77 -28.22 -9.08 -12.46
C LYS A 77 -29.02 -10.40 -12.48
N ALA A 78 -28.54 -11.43 -11.79
CA ALA A 78 -29.21 -12.72 -11.69
C ALA A 78 -30.59 -12.62 -11.01
N ALA A 79 -30.71 -11.83 -9.94
CA ALA A 79 -31.98 -11.59 -9.27
C ALA A 79 -32.99 -10.87 -10.18
N LYS A 80 -32.56 -9.85 -10.93
CA LYS A 80 -33.40 -9.16 -11.91
C LYS A 80 -33.86 -10.09 -13.04
N ALA A 81 -32.98 -10.94 -13.56
CA ALA A 81 -33.33 -11.92 -14.59
C ALA A 81 -34.38 -12.92 -14.10
N LYS A 82 -34.23 -13.44 -12.87
CA LYS A 82 -35.22 -14.33 -12.24
C LYS A 82 -36.59 -13.66 -12.05
N ALA A 83 -36.61 -12.40 -11.59
CA ALA A 83 -37.84 -11.63 -11.44
C ALA A 83 -38.54 -11.37 -12.79
N ALA A 84 -37.78 -11.07 -13.85
CA ALA A 84 -38.32 -10.87 -15.19
C ALA A 84 -38.88 -12.16 -15.81
N ALA A 85 -38.24 -13.31 -15.56
CA ALA A 85 -38.74 -14.62 -15.99
C ALA A 85 -40.05 -14.99 -15.27
N LYS A 86 -40.15 -14.73 -13.96
CA LYS A 86 -41.37 -14.99 -13.17
C LYS A 86 -42.56 -14.10 -13.60
N LYS A 87 -42.31 -12.94 -14.19
CA LYS A 87 -43.37 -12.04 -14.70
C LYS A 87 -43.89 -12.43 -16.10
N LYS A 88 -43.19 -13.33 -16.80
CA LYS A 88 -43.56 -13.81 -18.15
C LYS A 88 -44.23 -15.19 -18.15
N ALA A 89 -44.19 -15.91 -17.03
CA ALA A 89 -44.94 -17.12 -16.78
C ALA A 89 -46.24 -16.77 -16.05
#